data_AF-A0A6J4LVU2-F1
#
_entry.id   AF-A0A6J4LVU2-F1
#
_cell.length_a   1.000
_cell.length_b   1.000
_cell.length_c   1.000
_cell.angle_alpha   90.00
_cell.angle_beta   90.00
_cell.angle_gamma   90.00
#
_symmetry.space_group_name_H-M   'P 1'
#
loop_
_entity.id
_entity.type
_entity.pdbx_description
1 polymer ?
#
loop_
_entity_poly.entity_id
_entity_poly.type
_entity_poly.pdbx_seq_one_letter_code
_entity_poly.pdbx_strand_id
1 'polypeptide(L)'
;MDWMTHFDGLHDLIARLLPVAMAVLVLACAVAFLELGLALGERWRGLGQLEAHASPAQVERLARRRIERCDLLARVPPMLGLMATIIPLGPGLAALGQGDPAKLASAVIVAFDATVLGLVAGIAGMWIGRLRRRWYE
;
A
#
# COMPACT_ATOMS: atom_id res chain seq x y z
N MET A 1 -36.08 0.99 -20.32
CA MET A 1 -35.09 -0.06 -20.64
C MET A 1 -33.70 0.57 -20.83
N ASP A 2 -33.39 1.62 -20.04
CA ASP A 2 -32.20 2.49 -20.19
C ASP A 2 -31.30 2.49 -18.94
N TRP A 3 -31.68 1.72 -17.91
CA TRP A 3 -30.96 1.68 -16.63
C TRP A 3 -29.74 0.74 -16.67
N MET A 4 -29.70 -0.22 -17.60
CA MET A 4 -28.61 -1.22 -17.69
C MET A 4 -27.34 -0.65 -18.35
N THR A 5 -27.48 0.20 -19.36
CA THR A 5 -26.34 0.81 -20.09
C THR A 5 -25.50 1.74 -19.20
N HIS A 6 -26.09 2.36 -18.18
CA HIS A 6 -25.36 3.21 -17.23
C HIS A 6 -24.49 2.43 -16.23
N PHE A 7 -24.85 1.19 -15.87
CA PHE A 7 -24.07 0.38 -14.91
C PHE A 7 -22.92 -0.37 -15.58
N ASP A 8 -23.04 -0.75 -16.84
CA ASP A 8 -21.98 -1.45 -17.59
C ASP A 8 -20.72 -0.57 -17.73
N GLY A 9 -20.90 0.72 -18.03
CA GLY A 9 -19.78 1.68 -18.09
C GLY A 9 -19.08 1.90 -16.75
N LEU A 10 -19.82 1.85 -15.63
CA LEU A 10 -19.24 1.94 -14.29
C LEU A 10 -18.46 0.67 -13.93
N HIS A 11 -18.98 -0.51 -14.27
CA HIS A 11 -18.31 -1.79 -14.01
C HIS A 11 -16.99 -1.87 -14.78
N ASP A 12 -16.99 -1.48 -16.06
CA ASP A 12 -15.78 -1.42 -16.89
C ASP A 12 -14.75 -0.41 -16.36
N LEU A 13 -15.22 0.74 -15.85
CA LEU A 13 -14.35 1.73 -15.24
C LEU A 13 -13.70 1.19 -13.96
N ILE A 14 -14.50 0.56 -13.09
CA ILE A 14 -14.03 -0.04 -11.84
C ILE A 14 -13.05 -1.19 -12.14
N ALA A 15 -13.30 -2.00 -13.16
CA ALA A 15 -12.38 -3.05 -13.59
C ALA A 15 -11.02 -2.50 -14.05
N ARG A 16 -10.99 -1.34 -14.72
CA ARG A 16 -9.74 -0.64 -15.09
C ARG A 16 -8.97 -0.08 -13.89
N LEU A 17 -9.61 0.09 -12.73
CA LEU A 17 -8.91 0.51 -11.51
C LEU A 17 -8.06 -0.61 -10.92
N LEU A 18 -8.36 -1.88 -11.17
CA LEU A 18 -7.60 -3.02 -10.63
C LEU A 18 -6.10 -3.00 -11.00
N PRO A 19 -5.70 -2.88 -12.28
CA PRO A 19 -4.28 -2.80 -12.64
C PRO A 19 -3.60 -1.56 -12.05
N VAL A 20 -4.32 -0.43 -11.94
CA VAL A 20 -3.79 0.79 -11.31
C VAL A 20 -3.57 0.57 -9.81
N ALA A 21 -4.54 -0.02 -9.11
CA ALA A 21 -4.43 -0.35 -7.70
C ALA A 21 -3.26 -1.31 -7.44
N MET A 22 -3.11 -2.35 -8.28
CA MET A 22 -1.99 -3.28 -8.21
C MET A 22 -0.65 -2.58 -8.41
N ALA A 23 -0.54 -1.70 -9.42
CA ALA A 23 0.67 -0.92 -9.66
C ALA A 23 1.02 -0.02 -8.47
N VAL A 24 0.02 0.62 -7.85
CA VAL A 24 0.21 1.44 -6.64
C VAL A 24 0.66 0.58 -5.45
N LEU A 25 0.12 -0.64 -5.28
CA LEU A 25 0.53 -1.56 -4.22
C LEU A 25 1.98 -2.04 -4.40
N VAL A 26 2.36 -2.41 -5.63
CA VAL A 26 3.75 -2.76 -5.95
C VAL A 26 4.70 -1.59 -5.70
N LEU A 27 4.31 -0.37 -6.09
CA LEU A 27 5.07 0.84 -5.79
C LEU A 27 5.17 1.08 -4.28
N ALA A 28 4.10 0.88 -3.52
CA ALA A 28 4.10 1.01 -2.08
C ALA A 28 5.05 -0.01 -1.41
N CYS A 29 5.08 -1.26 -1.89
CA CYS A 29 6.06 -2.26 -1.45
C CYS A 29 7.49 -1.81 -1.75
N ALA A 30 7.75 -1.29 -2.94
CA ALA A 30 9.07 -0.76 -3.31
C ALA A 30 9.49 0.41 -2.41
N VAL A 31 8.58 1.36 -2.16
CA VAL A 31 8.81 2.49 -1.23
C VAL A 31 9.09 1.99 0.19
N ALA A 32 8.34 0.98 0.66
CA ALA A 32 8.58 0.37 1.97
C ALA A 32 9.97 -0.25 2.08
N PHE A 33 10.42 -0.93 1.03
CA PHE A 33 11.75 -1.51 0.97
C PHE A 33 12.85 -0.44 0.97
N LEU A 34 12.65 0.65 0.23
CA LEU A 34 13.58 1.79 0.22
C LEU A 34 13.64 2.49 1.59
N GLU A 35 12.49 2.76 2.22
CA GLU A 35 12.44 3.35 3.56
C GLU A 35 13.09 2.46 4.61
N LEU A 36 12.95 1.13 4.50
CA LEU A 36 13.64 0.18 5.37
C LEU A 36 15.16 0.27 5.21
N GLY A 37 15.65 0.32 3.97
CA GLY A 37 17.07 0.50 3.67
C GLY A 37 17.62 1.82 4.21
N LEU A 38 16.87 2.92 4.04
CA LEU A 38 17.22 4.23 4.59
C LEU A 38 17.26 4.19 6.12
N ALA A 39 16.28 3.58 6.78
CA ALA A 39 16.24 3.47 8.24
C ALA A 39 17.41 2.64 8.80
N LEU A 40 17.80 1.55 8.12
CA LEU A 40 19.00 0.78 8.48
C LEU A 40 20.28 1.61 8.31
N GLY A 41 20.37 2.41 7.24
CA GLY A 41 21.46 3.36 7.02
C GLY A 41 21.54 4.47 8.08
N GLU A 42 20.39 5.01 8.49
CA GLU A 42 20.27 5.98 9.59
C GLU A 42 20.83 5.43 10.90
N ARG A 43 20.50 4.17 11.22
CA ARG A 43 21.00 3.49 12.42
C ARG A 43 22.52 3.33 12.41
N TRP A 44 23.11 3.03 11.26
CA TRP A 44 24.54 2.73 11.16
C TRP A 44 25.44 3.95 10.94
N ARG A 45 24.94 5.05 10.35
CA ARG A 45 25.76 6.23 10.03
C ARG A 45 25.12 7.59 10.35
N GLY A 46 23.79 7.67 10.48
CA GLY A 46 23.07 8.95 10.49
C GLY A 46 23.06 9.67 11.84
N LEU A 47 22.85 8.95 12.94
CA LEU A 47 22.72 9.57 14.28
C LEU A 47 24.01 10.31 14.69
N GLY A 48 25.18 9.70 14.46
CA GLY A 48 26.47 10.30 14.83
C GLY A 48 26.89 11.54 14.02
N GLN A 49 26.33 11.77 12.82
CA GLN A 49 26.63 12.97 12.02
C GLN A 49 25.60 14.09 12.19
N LEU A 50 24.33 13.76 12.51
CA LEU A 50 23.27 14.74 12.73
C LEU A 50 23.46 15.51 14.05
N GLU A 51 23.91 14.85 15.12
CA GLU A 51 24.25 15.50 16.39
C GLU A 51 25.41 16.49 16.27
N ALA A 52 26.33 16.26 15.33
CA ALA A 52 27.54 17.06 15.22
C ALA A 52 27.29 18.45 14.61
N HIS A 53 26.36 18.59 13.66
CA HIS A 53 26.29 19.79 12.79
C HIS A 53 24.87 20.37 12.56
N ALA A 54 23.80 19.74 13.07
CA ALA A 54 22.43 20.20 12.82
C ALA A 54 21.82 20.89 14.06
N SER A 55 21.07 21.98 13.83
CA SER A 55 20.28 22.59 14.91
C SER A 55 19.16 21.64 15.37
N PRO A 56 18.83 21.58 16.68
CA PRO A 56 17.81 20.65 17.21
C PRO A 56 16.47 20.76 16.48
N ALA A 57 16.05 21.98 16.15
CA ALA A 57 14.80 22.26 15.42
C ALA A 57 14.79 21.74 13.96
N GLN A 58 15.96 21.54 13.32
CA GLN A 58 16.04 20.93 11.99
C GLN A 58 15.92 19.41 12.07
N VAL A 59 16.55 18.78 13.07
CA VAL A 59 16.47 17.34 13.30
C VAL A 59 15.03 16.92 13.61
N GLU A 60 14.35 17.66 14.48
CA GLU A 60 12.95 17.38 14.84
C GLU A 60 12.01 17.47 13.62
N ARG A 61 12.14 18.51 12.80
CA ARG A 61 11.33 18.67 11.57
C ARG A 61 11.56 17.54 10.57
N LEU A 62 12.82 17.09 10.42
CA LEU A 62 13.16 15.97 9.55
C LEU A 62 12.58 14.65 10.08
N ALA A 63 12.76 14.38 11.37
CA ALA A 63 12.23 13.21 12.06
C ALA A 63 10.70 13.14 11.91
N ARG A 64 10.01 14.25 12.14
CA ARG A 64 8.56 14.37 12.00
C ARG A 64 8.09 13.99 10.59
N ARG A 65 8.68 14.56 9.55
CA ARG A 65 8.34 14.25 8.15
C ARG A 65 8.59 12.78 7.80
N ARG A 66 9.68 12.18 8.29
CA ARG A 66 10.02 10.77 8.05
C ARG A 66 9.04 9.83 8.73
N ILE A 67 8.63 10.14 9.96
CA ILE A 67 7.62 9.38 10.71
C ILE A 67 6.26 9.49 10.03
N GLU A 68 5.85 10.69 9.60
CA GLU A 68 4.58 10.91 8.88
C GLU A 68 4.50 10.09 7.59
N ARG A 69 5.58 10.00 6.81
CA ARG A 69 5.66 9.13 5.63
C ARG A 69 5.46 7.65 5.99
N CYS A 70 6.09 7.19 7.07
CA CYS A 70 5.93 5.81 7.53
C CYS A 70 4.49 5.52 7.99
N ASP A 71 3.84 6.48 8.64
CA ASP A 71 2.45 6.35 9.09
C ASP A 71 1.47 6.32 7.91
N LEU A 72 1.71 7.11 6.84
CA LEU A 72 0.95 7.00 5.60
C LEU A 72 1.14 5.63 4.94
N LEU A 73 2.37 5.16 4.86
CA LEU A 73 2.70 3.86 4.30
C LEU A 73 2.12 2.71 5.13
N ALA A 74 1.91 2.91 6.44
CA ALA A 74 1.29 1.93 7.32
C ALA A 74 -0.23 1.78 7.11
N ARG A 75 -0.88 2.78 6.51
CA ARG A 75 -2.36 2.85 6.44
C ARG A 75 -2.90 2.76 5.01
N VAL A 76 -2.29 3.49 4.08
CA VAL A 76 -2.81 3.63 2.71
C VAL A 76 -2.75 2.32 1.92
N PRO A 77 -1.61 1.59 1.86
CA PRO A 77 -1.53 0.34 1.11
C PRO A 77 -2.48 -0.77 1.61
N PRO A 78 -2.64 -1.01 2.94
CA PRO A 78 -3.64 -1.96 3.42
C PRO A 78 -5.07 -1.62 3.01
N MET A 79 -5.45 -0.33 3.06
CA MET A 79 -6.78 0.12 2.63
C MET A 79 -6.99 -0.09 1.13
N LEU A 80 -5.97 0.20 0.31
CA LEU A 80 -6.01 -0.06 -1.13
C LEU A 80 -6.08 -1.55 -1.45
N GLY A 81 -5.34 -2.39 -0.72
CA GLY A 81 -5.40 -3.85 -0.85
C GLY A 81 -6.80 -4.38 -0.58
N LEU A 82 -7.46 -3.88 0.47
CA LEU A 82 -8.86 -4.22 0.76
C LEU A 82 -9.79 -3.82 -0.40
N MET A 83 -9.68 -2.60 -0.93
CA MET A 83 -10.49 -2.17 -2.08
C MET A 83 -10.24 -3.03 -3.33
N ALA A 84 -8.98 -3.42 -3.57
CA ALA A 84 -8.59 -4.27 -4.68
C ALA A 84 -9.21 -5.67 -4.64
N THR A 85 -9.68 -6.14 -3.46
CA THR A 85 -10.43 -7.40 -3.37
C THR A 85 -11.86 -7.30 -3.90
N ILE A 86 -12.47 -6.13 -3.78
CA ILE A 86 -13.89 -5.92 -4.09
C ILE A 86 -14.10 -5.81 -5.61
N ILE A 87 -13.13 -5.22 -6.32
CA ILE A 87 -13.18 -4.99 -7.77
C ILE A 87 -13.35 -6.28 -8.60
N PRO A 88 -12.49 -7.30 -8.47
CA PRO A 88 -12.58 -8.52 -9.30
C PRO A 88 -13.72 -9.45 -8.86
N LEU A 89 -14.24 -9.30 -7.62
CA LEU A 89 -15.27 -10.20 -7.10
C LEU A 89 -16.60 -10.06 -7.84
N GLY A 90 -16.95 -8.85 -8.30
CA GLY A 90 -18.18 -8.63 -9.10
C GLY A 90 -18.19 -9.46 -10.39
N PRO A 91 -17.20 -9.29 -11.28
CA PRO A 91 -17.07 -10.11 -12.49
C PRO A 91 -16.90 -11.61 -12.19
N GLY A 92 -16.16 -11.97 -11.14
CA GLY A 92 -15.94 -13.36 -10.75
C GLY A 92 -17.22 -14.09 -10.34
N LEU A 93 -18.06 -13.45 -9.52
CA LEU A 93 -19.34 -14.00 -9.09
C LEU A 93 -20.36 -14.06 -10.24
N ALA A 94 -20.36 -13.07 -11.13
CA ALA A 94 -21.18 -13.09 -12.34
C ALA A 94 -20.82 -14.28 -13.24
N ALA A 95 -19.52 -14.57 -13.41
CA ALA A 95 -19.04 -15.72 -14.18
C ALA A 95 -19.43 -17.07 -13.53
N LEU A 96 -19.41 -17.16 -12.20
CA LEU A 96 -19.90 -18.35 -11.50
C LEU A 96 -21.38 -18.62 -11.80
N GLY A 97 -22.22 -17.59 -11.84
CA GLY A 97 -23.62 -17.70 -12.22
C GLY A 97 -23.84 -18.22 -13.64
N GLN A 98 -22.82 -18.13 -14.50
CA GLN A 98 -22.83 -18.65 -15.88
C GLN A 98 -22.19 -20.05 -15.99
N GLY A 99 -21.80 -20.67 -14.88
CA GLY A 99 -21.18 -21.99 -14.87
C GLY A 99 -19.66 -22.01 -15.09
N ASP A 100 -18.97 -20.88 -14.91
CA ASP A 100 -17.51 -20.75 -15.06
C ASP A 100 -16.82 -20.52 -13.71
N PRO A 101 -16.56 -21.58 -12.91
CA PRO A 101 -15.89 -21.46 -11.63
C PRO A 101 -14.40 -21.10 -11.76
N ALA A 102 -13.78 -21.36 -12.93
CA ALA A 102 -12.36 -21.08 -13.15
C ALA A 102 -12.08 -19.57 -13.14
N LYS A 103 -12.97 -18.76 -13.74
CA LYS A 103 -12.86 -17.29 -13.68
C LYS A 103 -13.01 -16.75 -12.27
N LEU A 104 -13.94 -17.30 -11.49
CA LEU A 104 -14.07 -16.91 -10.08
C LEU A 104 -12.78 -17.21 -9.31
N ALA A 105 -12.20 -18.39 -9.48
CA ALA A 105 -10.96 -18.76 -8.82
C ALA A 105 -9.81 -17.79 -9.17
N SER A 106 -9.67 -17.44 -10.45
CA SER A 106 -8.66 -16.47 -10.89
C SER A 106 -8.89 -15.08 -10.29
N ALA A 107 -10.13 -14.59 -10.27
CA ALA A 107 -10.48 -13.31 -9.65
C ALA A 107 -10.13 -13.25 -8.16
N VAL A 108 -10.38 -14.34 -7.44
CA VAL A 108 -10.08 -14.48 -6.01
C VAL A 108 -8.57 -14.52 -5.75
N ILE A 109 -7.79 -15.21 -6.58
CA ILE A 109 -6.32 -15.23 -6.45
C ILE A 109 -5.75 -13.81 -6.58
N VAL A 110 -6.16 -13.08 -7.62
CA VAL A 110 -5.70 -11.69 -7.83
C VAL A 110 -6.09 -10.78 -6.67
N ALA A 111 -7.30 -10.96 -6.11
CA ALA A 111 -7.76 -10.23 -4.93
C ALA A 111 -6.88 -10.50 -3.70
N PHE A 112 -6.53 -11.76 -3.44
CA PHE A 112 -5.68 -12.12 -2.31
C PHE A 112 -4.26 -11.58 -2.47
N ASP A 113 -3.66 -11.67 -3.65
CA ASP A 113 -2.33 -11.15 -3.93
C ASP A 113 -2.25 -9.65 -3.64
N ALA A 114 -3.26 -8.88 -4.06
CA ALA A 114 -3.34 -7.44 -3.78
C ALA A 114 -3.38 -7.14 -2.27
N THR A 115 -4.12 -7.95 -1.50
CA THR A 115 -4.20 -7.80 -0.04
C THR A 115 -2.87 -8.11 0.62
N VAL A 116 -2.20 -9.18 0.19
CA VAL A 116 -0.88 -9.56 0.72
C VAL A 116 0.11 -8.44 0.48
N LEU A 117 0.18 -7.87 -0.74
CA LEU A 117 1.04 -6.73 -1.04
C LEU A 117 0.74 -5.51 -0.16
N GLY A 118 -0.54 -5.16 -0.01
CA GLY A 118 -0.98 -4.03 0.81
C GLY A 118 -0.59 -4.19 2.28
N LEU A 119 -0.80 -5.39 2.84
CA LEU A 119 -0.43 -5.71 4.22
C LEU A 119 1.09 -5.69 4.41
N VAL A 120 1.87 -6.25 3.49
CA VAL A 120 3.34 -6.25 3.58
C VAL A 120 3.88 -4.83 3.63
N ALA A 121 3.43 -3.95 2.73
CA ALA A 121 3.83 -2.54 2.73
C ALA A 121 3.39 -1.82 4.02
N GLY A 122 2.16 -2.08 4.48
CA GLY A 122 1.61 -1.51 5.70
C GLY A 122 2.38 -1.90 6.97
N ILE A 123 2.67 -3.19 7.11
CA ILE A 123 3.46 -3.73 8.21
C ILE A 123 4.85 -3.09 8.20
N ALA A 124 5.54 -3.08 7.06
CA ALA A 124 6.85 -2.45 6.94
C ALA A 124 6.83 -0.97 7.38
N GLY A 125 5.86 -0.18 6.90
CA GLY A 125 5.68 1.22 7.32
C GLY A 125 5.49 1.37 8.83
N MET A 126 4.67 0.52 9.45
CA MET A 126 4.43 0.53 10.89
C MET A 126 5.70 0.21 11.69
N TRP A 127 6.45 -0.82 11.28
CA TRP A 127 7.69 -1.24 11.93
C TRP A 127 8.77 -0.16 11.84
N ILE A 128 8.99 0.41 10.65
CA ILE A 128 9.96 1.49 10.44
C ILE A 128 9.59 2.73 11.24
N GLY A 129 8.32 3.14 11.22
CA GLY A 129 7.83 4.30 11.97
C GLY A 129 8.00 4.14 13.48
N ARG A 130 7.74 2.94 14.03
CA ARG A 130 8.00 2.64 15.45
C ARG A 130 9.48 2.71 15.80
N LEU A 131 10.35 2.19 14.93
CA LEU A 131 11.78 2.19 15.17
C LEU A 131 12.36 3.62 15.14
N ARG A 132 11.93 4.45 14.18
CA ARG A 132 12.31 5.87 14.11
C ARG A 132 11.86 6.65 15.34
N ARG A 133 10.62 6.46 15.82
CA ARG A 133 10.13 7.10 17.06
C ARG A 133 11.04 6.80 18.26
N ARG A 134 11.45 5.54 18.43
CA ARG A 134 12.38 5.13 19.51
C ARG A 134 13.79 5.70 19.41
N TRP A 135 14.22 6.18 18.24
CA TRP A 135 15.57 6.74 18.04
C TRP A 135 15.59 8.26 18.13
N TYR A 136 14.45 8.92 17.96
CA TYR A 136 14.32 10.39 18.02
C TYR A 136 13.72 10.89 19.34
N GLU A 137 13.12 10.01 20.14
CA GLU A 137 12.90 10.20 21.58
C GLU A 137 14.23 10.08 22.35
#